data_AF-A0A2E1SJU2-F1
#
_entry.id   AF-A0A2E1SJU2-F1
#
_cell.length_a   1.000
_cell.length_b   1.000
_cell.length_c   1.000
_cell.angle_alpha   90.00
_cell.angle_beta   90.00
_cell.angle_gamma   90.00
#
_symmetry.space_group_name_H-M   'P 1'
#
loop_
_entity.id
_entity.type
_entity.pdbx_description
1 polymer ?
#
loop_
_entity_poly.entity_id
_entity_poly.type
_entity_poly.pdbx_seq_one_letter_code
_entity_poly.pdbx_strand_id
1 'polypeptide(L)'
;MKKWRKYNGALIPNTPPHIEVDLECIGKKIVEDGAYFARWTTNFDCNKETNFWYIINDTPMLIKDYSKNTRSKIRRGLKRCKVKLVNKEEIKKSGFLAYSKAFLRYKTNIYPKTYNEFKNEIDRLEGIWHFWAIYSSDNILIGYSQNRIFENYCDYSTVKFHPDYLTLYPSYALFFTMNNYYLNQQKFKYVNDGAKSMSHDTNIQNFLTQKFKFRKAYCKLHLQYRPVLRVIINILFPFRLMISKIQFGIFKKINVLLNHENIIRLDNLSIINKIEPIIIIGAARSGTHLIATSIQKNINCIYLNEINDLWKKKFVFIDSDEITLDIINTEKVNQTRKEFEKLLAKKPFKTYLLEKTASNCLRLDFVQRVFPNAKFIHIKRDGKSVSVSVRKKYFGNIYKISSEKMKARSSFLERFNVFISESKHKFENRISFLMLFSNSIRYLKMSLVILGIKKRDFWGPRFQGYKETFNQFSPLDLAVFQWKYCTHCLTLFLSKLEKSKYISISYEDLISNPEKEMSKVLDFIIGKRFNAKILHEIRNSGLMRWDESLSKNEIEFLKKEIDDN
;
A
#
# COMPACT_ATOMS: atom_id res chain seq x y z
N MET A 1 -10.60 26.46 -25.88
CA MET A 1 -11.39 25.81 -24.80
C MET A 1 -10.55 25.69 -23.55
N LYS A 2 -11.10 25.94 -22.35
CA LYS A 2 -10.36 25.73 -21.09
C LYS A 2 -10.04 24.22 -20.94
N LYS A 3 -8.75 23.89 -20.74
CA LYS A 3 -8.26 22.50 -20.55
C LYS A 3 -8.78 21.86 -19.26
N TRP A 4 -9.15 22.68 -18.27
CA TRP A 4 -9.65 22.29 -16.96
C TRP A 4 -11.02 22.92 -16.70
N ARG A 5 -11.87 22.24 -15.93
CA ARG A 5 -13.17 22.76 -15.48
C ARG A 5 -13.37 22.54 -13.99
N LYS A 6 -14.08 23.47 -13.34
CA LYS A 6 -14.46 23.37 -11.93
C LYS A 6 -15.71 22.51 -11.79
N TYR A 7 -15.66 21.50 -10.93
CA TYR A 7 -16.78 20.60 -10.63
C TYR A 7 -16.80 20.26 -9.14
N ASN A 8 -17.88 20.63 -8.43
CA ASN A 8 -18.04 20.40 -6.99
C ASN A 8 -16.85 20.86 -6.13
N GLY A 9 -16.23 21.99 -6.50
CA GLY A 9 -15.07 22.55 -5.79
C GLY A 9 -13.72 21.91 -6.13
N ALA A 10 -13.69 20.95 -7.06
CA ALA A 10 -12.47 20.36 -7.61
C ALA A 10 -12.20 20.87 -9.02
N LEU A 11 -10.93 20.94 -9.44
CA LEU A 11 -10.55 21.04 -10.85
C LEU A 11 -10.41 19.65 -11.45
N ILE A 12 -11.10 19.42 -12.55
CA ILE A 12 -11.02 18.19 -13.33
C ILE A 12 -10.68 18.50 -14.79
N PRO A 13 -9.98 17.60 -15.49
CA PRO A 13 -9.71 17.75 -16.92
C PRO A 13 -11.01 17.88 -17.71
N ASN A 14 -10.96 18.71 -18.74
CA ASN A 14 -12.05 18.86 -19.70
C ASN A 14 -11.89 17.95 -20.93
N THR A 15 -10.77 17.22 -21.00
CA THR A 15 -10.42 16.27 -22.05
C THR A 15 -10.91 14.85 -21.71
N PRO A 16 -11.09 13.97 -22.72
CA PRO A 16 -11.34 12.55 -22.50
C PRO A 16 -10.24 11.88 -21.67
N PRO A 17 -10.56 10.80 -20.93
CA PRO A 17 -9.60 10.17 -20.02
C PRO A 17 -8.44 9.46 -20.71
N HIS A 18 -8.55 9.17 -22.02
CA HIS A 18 -7.47 8.59 -22.83
C HIS A 18 -6.46 9.64 -23.34
N ILE A 19 -6.75 10.94 -23.19
CA ILE A 19 -5.84 12.02 -23.57
C ILE A 19 -5.07 12.44 -22.32
N GLU A 20 -3.74 12.47 -22.43
CA GLU A 20 -2.91 12.95 -21.34
C GLU A 20 -3.17 14.43 -21.03
N VAL A 21 -3.17 14.74 -19.74
CA VAL A 21 -3.54 16.06 -19.26
C VAL A 21 -2.29 16.91 -19.10
N ASP A 22 -2.35 18.12 -19.62
CA ASP A 22 -1.34 19.14 -19.37
C ASP A 22 -1.40 19.63 -17.91
N LEU A 23 -0.33 19.34 -17.17
CA LEU A 23 -0.16 19.63 -15.75
C LEU A 23 0.56 20.95 -15.47
N GLU A 24 0.93 21.71 -16.50
CA GLU A 24 1.71 22.92 -16.34
C GLU A 24 0.95 23.94 -15.46
N CYS A 25 1.65 24.42 -14.43
CA CYS A 25 1.15 25.38 -13.44
C CYS A 25 -0.17 24.99 -12.74
N ILE A 26 -0.51 23.70 -12.62
CA ILE A 26 -1.78 23.26 -12.00
C ILE A 26 -1.96 23.79 -10.56
N GLY A 27 -0.87 23.95 -9.81
CA GLY A 27 -0.90 24.53 -8.46
C GLY A 27 -1.43 25.97 -8.44
N LYS A 28 -1.03 26.79 -9.42
CA LYS A 28 -1.51 28.17 -9.58
C LYS A 28 -2.98 28.19 -10.00
N LYS A 29 -3.35 27.35 -10.98
CA LYS A 29 -4.74 27.19 -11.46
C LYS A 29 -5.72 26.82 -10.34
N ILE A 30 -5.33 25.94 -9.41
CA ILE A 30 -6.15 25.59 -8.24
C ILE A 30 -6.47 26.83 -7.39
N VAL A 31 -5.50 27.73 -7.22
CA VAL A 31 -5.67 28.96 -6.43
C VAL A 31 -6.52 29.97 -7.18
N GLU A 32 -6.22 30.21 -8.47
CA GLU A 32 -6.92 31.16 -9.35
C GLU A 32 -8.41 30.81 -9.52
N ASP A 33 -8.73 29.55 -9.78
CA ASP A 33 -10.13 29.10 -9.94
C ASP A 33 -10.85 28.90 -8.60
N GLY A 34 -10.20 29.21 -7.47
CA GLY A 34 -10.74 29.04 -6.12
C GLY A 34 -11.19 27.59 -5.86
N ALA A 35 -10.46 26.61 -6.38
CA ALA A 35 -10.73 25.19 -6.19
C ALA A 35 -9.99 24.66 -4.97
N TYR A 36 -10.53 23.62 -4.34
CA TYR A 36 -9.92 23.00 -3.17
C TYR A 36 -8.75 22.07 -3.54
N PHE A 37 -8.86 21.41 -4.69
CA PHE A 37 -7.87 20.48 -5.22
C PHE A 37 -8.09 20.26 -6.72
N ALA A 38 -7.09 19.73 -7.42
CA ALA A 38 -7.22 19.17 -8.75
C ALA A 38 -7.16 17.63 -8.70
N ARG A 39 -7.89 16.98 -9.62
CA ARG A 39 -7.91 15.52 -9.78
C ARG A 39 -7.88 15.15 -11.25
N TRP A 40 -6.97 14.28 -11.65
CA TRP A 40 -6.85 13.79 -13.02
C TRP A 40 -6.45 12.31 -13.05
N THR A 41 -6.48 11.71 -14.23
CA THR A 41 -6.09 10.32 -14.43
C THR A 41 -4.97 10.21 -15.46
N THR A 42 -4.14 9.18 -15.34
CA THR A 42 -3.13 8.79 -16.34
C THR A 42 -3.20 7.29 -16.59
N ASN A 43 -2.51 6.82 -17.64
CA ASN A 43 -2.44 5.40 -18.01
C ASN A 43 -3.84 4.79 -18.17
N PHE A 44 -4.66 5.43 -19.00
CA PHE A 44 -6.01 4.95 -19.26
C PHE A 44 -5.99 3.54 -19.86
N ASP A 45 -6.85 2.68 -19.32
CA ASP A 45 -7.02 1.28 -19.72
C ASP A 45 -5.72 0.46 -19.66
N CYS A 46 -4.98 0.58 -18.55
CA CYS A 46 -3.64 0.02 -18.39
C CYS A 46 -3.54 -1.53 -18.27
N ASN A 47 -4.59 -2.27 -18.64
CA ASN A 47 -4.68 -3.75 -18.59
C ASN A 47 -4.31 -4.39 -17.24
N LYS A 48 -4.24 -3.59 -16.17
CA LYS A 48 -3.96 -4.03 -14.80
C LYS A 48 -5.05 -3.48 -13.90
N GLU A 49 -5.54 -4.31 -12.98
CA GLU A 49 -6.51 -3.86 -11.99
C GLU A 49 -5.88 -2.81 -11.06
N THR A 50 -6.49 -1.63 -11.01
CA THR A 50 -6.13 -0.52 -10.11
C THR A 50 -7.32 -0.15 -9.22
N ASN A 51 -7.09 0.71 -8.22
CA ASN A 51 -8.16 1.12 -7.31
C ASN A 51 -9.13 2.15 -7.91
N PHE A 52 -8.90 2.58 -9.17
CA PHE A 52 -9.72 3.57 -9.87
C PHE A 52 -9.93 3.22 -11.36
N TRP A 53 -11.15 3.39 -11.87
CA TRP A 53 -11.49 3.00 -13.24
C TRP A 53 -12.63 3.86 -13.80
N TYR A 54 -12.80 3.80 -15.12
CA TYR A 54 -13.97 4.28 -15.85
C TYR A 54 -14.86 3.10 -16.27
N ILE A 55 -16.15 3.34 -16.45
CA ILE A 55 -17.09 2.35 -16.99
C ILE A 55 -17.33 2.68 -18.46
N ILE A 56 -16.84 1.81 -19.34
CA ILE A 56 -16.86 2.02 -20.79
C ILE A 56 -17.49 0.86 -21.54
N ASN A 57 -17.94 1.12 -22.77
CA ASN A 57 -18.21 0.08 -23.75
C ASN A 57 -17.51 0.45 -25.06
N ASP A 58 -16.66 -0.46 -25.53
CA ASP A 58 -15.80 -0.37 -26.70
C ASP A 58 -16.09 -1.50 -27.70
N THR A 59 -17.15 -2.27 -27.47
CA THR A 59 -17.50 -3.44 -28.29
C THR A 59 -18.77 -3.17 -29.09
N PRO A 60 -18.68 -3.11 -30.43
CA PRO A 60 -19.86 -3.10 -31.28
C PRO A 60 -20.70 -4.37 -31.06
N MET A 61 -21.96 -4.20 -30.71
CA MET A 61 -22.87 -5.30 -30.40
C MET A 61 -24.17 -5.17 -31.20
N LEU A 62 -24.68 -6.32 -31.63
CA LEU A 62 -26.00 -6.51 -32.21
C LEU A 62 -26.97 -7.07 -31.16
N ILE A 63 -28.26 -7.03 -31.47
CA ILE A 63 -29.29 -7.51 -30.54
C ILE A 63 -29.07 -8.96 -30.10
N LYS A 64 -28.48 -9.82 -30.96
CA LYS A 64 -28.23 -11.24 -30.67
C LYS A 64 -27.18 -11.46 -29.56
N ASP A 65 -26.30 -10.50 -29.34
CA ASP A 65 -25.15 -10.62 -28.43
C ASP A 65 -25.51 -10.39 -26.95
N TYR A 66 -26.75 -9.95 -26.70
CA TYR A 66 -27.30 -9.75 -25.35
C TYR A 66 -28.00 -11.02 -24.84
N SER A 67 -28.08 -11.17 -23.50
CA SER A 67 -28.78 -12.28 -22.86
C SER A 67 -30.25 -12.39 -23.30
N LYS A 68 -30.86 -13.58 -23.25
CA LYS A 68 -32.29 -13.80 -23.60
C LYS A 68 -33.22 -12.81 -22.88
N ASN A 69 -33.00 -12.58 -21.58
CA ASN A 69 -33.78 -11.63 -20.78
C ASN A 69 -33.56 -10.18 -21.23
N THR A 70 -32.31 -9.76 -21.43
CA THR A 70 -31.99 -8.41 -21.91
C THR A 70 -32.61 -8.15 -23.28
N ARG A 71 -32.48 -9.10 -24.23
CA ARG A 71 -33.10 -9.04 -25.57
C ARG A 71 -34.60 -8.83 -25.50
N SER A 72 -35.29 -9.57 -24.64
CA SER A 72 -36.74 -9.41 -24.42
C SER A 72 -37.11 -8.00 -23.94
N LYS A 73 -36.35 -7.42 -23.00
CA LYS A 73 -36.60 -6.06 -22.50
C LYS A 73 -36.27 -4.98 -23.54
N ILE A 74 -35.18 -5.14 -24.30
CA ILE A 74 -34.84 -4.23 -25.41
C ILE A 74 -35.98 -4.22 -26.43
N ARG A 75 -36.45 -5.39 -26.90
CA ARG A 75 -37.55 -5.47 -27.87
C ARG A 75 -38.84 -4.84 -27.36
N ARG A 76 -39.20 -5.09 -26.09
CA ARG A 76 -40.38 -4.46 -25.46
C ARG A 76 -40.23 -2.95 -25.35
N GLY A 77 -39.04 -2.47 -24.98
CA GLY A 77 -38.73 -1.04 -24.93
C GLY A 77 -38.83 -0.38 -26.29
N LEU A 78 -38.19 -0.95 -27.33
CA LEU A 78 -38.24 -0.42 -28.70
C LEU A 78 -39.65 -0.45 -29.31
N LYS A 79 -40.51 -1.39 -28.89
CA LYS A 79 -41.92 -1.42 -29.32
C LYS A 79 -42.78 -0.33 -28.66
N ARG A 80 -42.46 0.04 -27.42
CA ARG A 80 -43.28 0.94 -26.58
C ARG A 80 -42.73 2.36 -26.47
N CYS A 81 -41.48 2.56 -26.86
CA CYS A 81 -40.78 3.83 -26.73
C CYS A 81 -40.12 4.20 -28.05
N LYS A 82 -40.31 5.46 -28.48
CA LYS A 82 -39.60 6.04 -29.64
C LYS A 82 -38.37 6.79 -29.15
N VAL A 83 -37.19 6.28 -29.48
CA VAL A 83 -35.90 6.91 -29.14
C VAL A 83 -35.36 7.61 -30.38
N LYS A 84 -35.10 8.91 -30.30
CA LYS A 84 -34.56 9.69 -31.42
C LYS A 84 -33.54 10.73 -30.97
N LEU A 85 -32.61 11.06 -31.87
CA LEU A 85 -31.74 12.23 -31.72
C LEU A 85 -32.59 13.49 -31.93
N VAL A 86 -32.41 14.49 -31.08
CA VAL A 86 -33.13 15.77 -31.11
C VAL A 86 -32.16 16.94 -30.95
N ASN A 87 -32.64 18.14 -31.23
CA ASN A 87 -31.89 19.36 -30.96
C ASN A 87 -31.98 19.76 -29.47
N LYS A 88 -31.14 20.71 -29.05
CA LYS A 88 -31.12 21.19 -27.66
C LYS A 88 -32.44 21.86 -27.25
N GLU A 89 -33.15 22.50 -28.17
CA GLU A 89 -34.38 23.25 -27.88
C GLU A 89 -35.53 22.32 -27.47
N GLU A 90 -35.61 21.12 -28.06
CA GLU A 90 -36.58 20.10 -27.67
C GLU A 90 -36.40 19.66 -26.21
N ILE A 91 -35.15 19.46 -25.78
CA ILE A 91 -34.85 19.10 -24.39
C ILE A 91 -35.13 20.26 -23.44
N LYS A 92 -34.85 21.50 -23.84
CA LYS A 92 -35.18 22.69 -23.03
C LYS A 92 -36.68 22.81 -22.81
N LYS A 93 -37.49 22.58 -23.86
CA LYS A 93 -38.95 22.69 -23.80
C LYS A 93 -39.60 21.57 -22.98
N SER A 94 -39.23 20.32 -23.26
CA SER A 94 -39.98 19.15 -22.78
C SER A 94 -39.21 18.28 -21.78
N GLY A 95 -37.89 18.46 -21.67
CA GLY A 95 -37.02 17.65 -20.79
C GLY A 95 -37.15 17.97 -19.29
N PHE A 96 -37.61 19.18 -18.94
CA PHE A 96 -37.71 19.60 -17.54
C PHE A 96 -38.67 18.74 -16.72
N LEU A 97 -39.78 18.29 -17.31
CA LEU A 97 -40.75 17.43 -16.62
C LEU A 97 -40.10 16.09 -16.20
N ALA A 98 -39.42 15.43 -17.15
CA ALA A 98 -38.69 14.19 -16.88
C ALA A 98 -37.57 14.41 -15.85
N TYR A 99 -36.87 15.55 -15.90
CA TYR A 99 -35.88 15.92 -14.89
C TYR A 99 -36.51 16.07 -13.50
N SER A 100 -37.55 16.88 -13.37
CA SER A 100 -38.20 17.21 -12.09
C SER A 100 -38.74 15.95 -11.41
N LYS A 101 -39.45 15.10 -12.16
CA LYS A 101 -40.00 13.84 -11.65
C LYS A 101 -38.92 12.82 -11.30
N ALA A 102 -37.85 12.73 -12.09
CA ALA A 102 -36.69 11.91 -11.73
C ALA A 102 -36.01 12.41 -10.45
N PHE A 103 -35.96 13.73 -10.24
CA PHE A 103 -35.28 14.35 -9.12
C PHE A 103 -35.92 14.03 -7.77
N LEU A 104 -37.26 14.02 -7.71
CA LEU A 104 -38.04 13.70 -6.50
C LEU A 104 -37.70 12.34 -5.88
N ARG A 105 -37.15 11.42 -6.67
CA ARG A 105 -36.78 10.06 -6.20
C ARG A 105 -35.36 9.97 -5.65
N TYR A 106 -34.49 10.95 -5.92
CA TYR A 106 -33.13 10.94 -5.40
C TYR A 106 -33.09 11.41 -3.94
N LYS A 107 -32.55 10.58 -3.05
CA LYS A 107 -32.22 10.98 -1.67
C LYS A 107 -30.99 11.91 -1.66
N THR A 108 -31.15 13.17 -2.05
CA THR A 108 -30.05 14.16 -2.12
C THR A 108 -30.36 15.39 -1.27
N ASN A 109 -29.30 16.06 -0.80
CA ASN A 109 -29.38 17.33 -0.08
C ASN A 109 -29.38 18.55 -1.04
N ILE A 110 -29.61 18.31 -2.34
CA ILE A 110 -29.61 19.35 -3.37
C ILE A 110 -31.07 19.68 -3.67
N TYR A 111 -31.40 20.97 -3.76
CA TYR A 111 -32.73 21.39 -4.17
C TYR A 111 -32.93 21.15 -5.68
N PRO A 112 -34.13 20.76 -6.12
CA PRO A 112 -34.42 20.64 -7.55
C PRO A 112 -34.16 21.98 -8.24
N LYS A 113 -33.65 21.92 -9.47
CA LYS A 113 -33.43 23.11 -10.29
C LYS A 113 -34.78 23.69 -10.68
N THR A 114 -34.86 25.00 -10.73
CA THR A 114 -35.96 25.70 -11.40
C THR A 114 -35.90 25.46 -12.91
N TYR A 115 -37.01 25.72 -13.60
CA TYR A 115 -37.08 25.62 -15.06
C TYR A 115 -36.03 26.51 -15.76
N ASN A 116 -35.85 27.74 -15.26
CA ASN A 116 -34.89 28.69 -15.82
C ASN A 116 -33.44 28.24 -15.59
N GLU A 117 -33.11 27.71 -14.40
CA GLU A 117 -31.78 27.15 -14.14
C GLU A 117 -31.47 25.95 -15.04
N PHE A 118 -32.45 25.06 -15.23
CA PHE A 118 -32.32 23.92 -16.14
C PHE A 118 -32.06 24.37 -17.58
N LYS A 119 -32.82 25.36 -18.07
CA LYS A 119 -32.65 25.91 -19.42
C LYS A 119 -31.27 26.56 -19.59
N ASN A 120 -30.88 27.40 -18.63
CA ASN A 120 -29.60 28.11 -18.65
C ASN A 120 -28.41 27.15 -18.60
N GLU A 121 -28.51 26.02 -17.90
CA GLU A 121 -27.47 24.99 -17.88
C GLU A 121 -27.28 24.35 -19.25
N ILE A 122 -28.38 24.02 -19.95
CA ILE A 122 -28.31 23.45 -21.30
C ILE A 122 -27.71 24.48 -22.28
N ASP A 123 -28.08 25.75 -22.15
CA ASP A 123 -27.54 26.81 -23.03
C ASP A 123 -26.04 27.09 -22.80
N ARG A 124 -25.52 26.79 -21.60
CA ARG A 124 -24.10 26.95 -21.26
C ARG A 124 -23.24 25.73 -21.62
N LEU A 125 -23.80 24.70 -22.23
CA LEU A 125 -23.03 23.52 -22.64
C LEU A 125 -22.08 23.89 -23.80
N GLU A 126 -20.78 23.87 -23.51
CA GLU A 126 -19.72 24.11 -24.50
C GLU A 126 -19.31 22.82 -25.22
N GLY A 127 -18.97 22.94 -26.51
CA GLY A 127 -18.51 21.83 -27.36
C GLY A 127 -19.64 21.13 -28.11
N ILE A 128 -19.37 19.91 -28.60
CA ILE A 128 -20.33 19.14 -29.38
C ILE A 128 -21.16 18.24 -28.44
N TRP A 129 -22.48 18.39 -28.50
CA TRP A 129 -23.43 17.63 -27.69
C TRP A 129 -24.49 16.98 -28.55
N HIS A 130 -24.74 15.70 -28.31
CA HIS A 130 -25.85 14.96 -28.86
C HIS A 130 -26.94 14.83 -27.79
N PHE A 131 -28.18 15.14 -28.17
CA PHE A 131 -29.34 15.02 -27.29
C PHE A 131 -30.24 13.90 -27.79
N TRP A 132 -30.53 12.95 -26.91
CA TRP A 132 -31.47 11.86 -27.18
C TRP A 132 -32.74 12.08 -26.38
N ALA A 133 -33.89 11.93 -27.03
CA ALA A 133 -35.20 11.98 -26.37
C ALA A 133 -35.92 10.65 -26.53
N ILE A 134 -36.68 10.28 -25.50
CA ILE A 134 -37.48 9.06 -25.43
C ILE A 134 -38.93 9.48 -25.28
N TYR A 135 -39.77 9.06 -26.22
CA TYR A 135 -41.20 9.33 -26.20
C TYR A 135 -42.00 8.05 -25.92
N SER A 136 -43.10 8.16 -25.19
CA SER A 136 -44.11 7.08 -25.10
C SER A 136 -44.88 6.93 -26.41
N SER A 137 -45.76 5.92 -26.48
CA SER A 137 -46.75 5.78 -27.57
C SER A 137 -47.61 7.03 -27.76
N ASP A 138 -47.90 7.71 -26.65
CA ASP A 138 -48.77 8.90 -26.61
C ASP A 138 -47.96 10.19 -26.89
N ASN A 139 -46.74 10.05 -27.41
CA ASN A 139 -45.84 11.14 -27.78
C ASN A 139 -45.42 12.05 -26.62
N ILE A 140 -45.47 11.55 -25.38
CA ILE A 140 -44.99 12.26 -24.18
C ILE A 140 -43.50 11.99 -24.00
N LEU A 141 -42.69 13.03 -23.73
CA LEU A 141 -41.27 12.86 -23.41
C LEU A 141 -41.09 12.23 -22.02
N ILE A 142 -40.70 10.97 -21.99
CA ILE A 142 -40.56 10.13 -20.78
C ILE A 142 -39.10 9.93 -20.35
N GLY A 143 -38.14 10.47 -21.10
CA GLY A 143 -36.73 10.49 -20.71
C GLY A 143 -35.84 11.15 -21.75
N TYR A 144 -34.62 11.46 -21.35
CA TYR A 144 -33.61 12.04 -22.23
C TYR A 144 -32.17 11.67 -21.83
N SER A 145 -31.25 11.83 -22.79
CA SER A 145 -29.80 11.74 -22.59
C SER A 145 -29.11 12.98 -23.16
N GLN A 146 -28.13 13.50 -22.44
CA GLN A 146 -27.21 14.54 -22.90
C GLN A 146 -25.82 13.92 -22.98
N ASN A 147 -25.31 13.80 -24.19
CA ASN A 147 -24.08 13.09 -24.46
C ASN A 147 -23.05 14.05 -25.05
N ARG A 148 -21.88 14.14 -24.42
CA ARG A 148 -20.80 14.98 -24.91
C ARG A 148 -19.94 14.19 -25.90
N ILE A 149 -19.68 14.80 -27.04
CA ILE A 149 -18.89 14.20 -28.12
C ILE A 149 -17.51 14.85 -28.18
N PHE A 150 -16.49 14.03 -28.35
CA PHE A 150 -15.12 14.47 -28.63
C PHE A 150 -14.51 13.51 -29.65
N GLU A 151 -14.30 13.96 -30.88
CA GLU A 151 -13.81 13.12 -31.98
C GLU A 151 -14.58 11.79 -32.08
N ASN A 152 -13.91 10.65 -31.90
CA ASN A 152 -14.48 9.31 -31.94
C ASN A 152 -14.83 8.75 -30.55
N TYR A 153 -15.15 9.62 -29.59
CA TYR A 153 -15.50 9.28 -28.21
C TYR A 153 -16.80 9.98 -27.78
N CYS A 154 -17.60 9.27 -26.96
CA CYS A 154 -18.85 9.79 -26.41
C CYS A 154 -18.92 9.58 -24.89
N ASP A 155 -19.19 10.65 -24.15
CA ASP A 155 -19.49 10.62 -22.71
C ASP A 155 -21.01 10.70 -22.49
N TYR A 156 -21.59 9.69 -21.85
CA TYR A 156 -22.99 9.69 -21.40
C TYR A 156 -23.12 10.55 -20.13
N SER A 157 -23.04 11.86 -20.33
CA SER A 157 -22.87 12.81 -19.22
C SER A 157 -24.12 12.92 -18.32
N THR A 158 -25.33 12.96 -18.90
CA THR A 158 -26.57 13.03 -18.13
C THR A 158 -27.65 12.15 -18.74
N VAL A 159 -28.24 11.26 -17.95
CA VAL A 159 -29.42 10.48 -18.35
C VAL A 159 -30.53 10.65 -17.32
N LYS A 160 -31.75 10.92 -17.78
CA LYS A 160 -32.94 11.04 -16.92
C LYS A 160 -34.12 10.28 -17.49
N PHE A 161 -34.85 9.60 -16.60
CA PHE A 161 -36.05 8.85 -16.93
C PHE A 161 -37.18 9.27 -16.01
N HIS A 162 -38.37 9.46 -16.58
CA HIS A 162 -39.58 9.67 -15.80
C HIS A 162 -39.94 8.39 -15.03
N PRO A 163 -40.08 8.45 -13.70
CA PRO A 163 -40.24 7.25 -12.85
C PRO A 163 -41.48 6.42 -13.19
N ASP A 164 -42.59 7.08 -13.51
CA ASP A 164 -43.88 6.41 -13.77
C ASP A 164 -43.87 5.54 -15.04
N TYR A 165 -42.93 5.78 -15.95
CA TYR A 165 -42.84 5.08 -17.24
C TYR A 165 -41.73 4.02 -17.28
N LEU A 166 -41.08 3.71 -16.14
CA LEU A 166 -39.99 2.73 -16.09
C LEU A 166 -40.42 1.30 -16.50
N THR A 167 -41.69 0.96 -16.34
CA THR A 167 -42.29 -0.32 -16.77
C THR A 167 -42.31 -0.48 -18.29
N LEU A 168 -42.18 0.61 -19.05
CA LEU A 168 -42.03 0.59 -20.51
C LEU A 168 -40.62 0.20 -20.97
N TYR A 169 -39.67 0.03 -20.04
CA TYR A 169 -38.25 -0.23 -20.31
C TYR A 169 -37.53 0.86 -21.15
N PRO A 170 -37.75 2.17 -20.88
CA PRO A 170 -37.13 3.25 -21.65
C PRO A 170 -35.59 3.23 -21.59
N SER A 171 -35.01 2.79 -20.47
CA SER A 171 -33.56 2.66 -20.33
C SER A 171 -32.98 1.60 -21.27
N TYR A 172 -33.66 0.46 -21.45
CA TYR A 172 -33.18 -0.58 -22.35
C TYR A 172 -33.23 -0.13 -23.81
N ALA A 173 -34.31 0.56 -24.20
CA ALA A 173 -34.44 1.15 -25.53
C ALA A 173 -33.34 2.19 -25.77
N LEU A 174 -33.14 3.11 -24.84
CA LEU A 174 -32.16 4.19 -24.96
C LEU A 174 -30.73 3.66 -25.13
N PHE A 175 -30.23 2.85 -24.19
CA PHE A 175 -28.84 2.40 -24.23
C PHE A 175 -28.55 1.48 -25.41
N PHE A 176 -29.51 0.64 -25.82
CA PHE A 176 -29.35 -0.15 -27.04
C PHE A 176 -29.21 0.75 -28.28
N THR A 177 -30.12 1.73 -28.43
CA THR A 177 -30.10 2.65 -29.57
C THR A 177 -28.84 3.52 -29.59
N MET A 178 -28.42 4.05 -28.44
CA MET A 178 -27.20 4.85 -28.34
C MET A 178 -25.95 4.01 -28.63
N ASN A 179 -25.81 2.82 -28.05
CA ASN A 179 -24.67 1.94 -28.33
C ASN A 179 -24.64 1.54 -29.80
N ASN A 180 -25.79 1.23 -30.40
CA ASN A 180 -25.89 0.93 -31.82
C ASN A 180 -25.43 2.11 -32.68
N TYR A 181 -25.91 3.32 -32.37
CA TYR A 181 -25.52 4.53 -33.07
C TYR A 181 -24.02 4.82 -32.94
N TYR A 182 -23.49 4.95 -31.71
CA TYR A 182 -22.10 5.36 -31.52
C TYR A 182 -21.09 4.27 -31.91
N LEU A 183 -21.29 3.02 -31.49
CA LEU A 183 -20.28 1.97 -31.67
C LEU A 183 -20.41 1.25 -33.02
N ASN A 184 -21.61 1.01 -33.51
CA ASN A 184 -21.80 0.27 -34.77
C ASN A 184 -21.84 1.21 -35.99
N GLN A 185 -22.65 2.28 -35.93
CA GLN A 185 -22.85 3.16 -37.09
C GLN A 185 -21.73 4.20 -37.21
N GLN A 186 -21.43 4.92 -36.12
CA GLN A 186 -20.40 5.98 -36.11
C GLN A 186 -18.99 5.46 -35.85
N LYS A 187 -18.84 4.17 -35.48
CA LYS A 187 -17.55 3.50 -35.20
C LYS A 187 -16.68 4.25 -34.17
N PHE A 188 -17.30 4.75 -33.11
CA PHE A 188 -16.59 5.39 -32.01
C PHE A 188 -15.68 4.37 -31.31
N LYS A 189 -14.52 4.83 -30.83
CA LYS A 189 -13.55 4.01 -30.12
C LYS A 189 -14.17 3.39 -28.87
N TYR A 190 -14.94 4.18 -28.12
CA TYR A 190 -15.73 3.73 -26.99
C TYR A 190 -16.74 4.79 -26.55
N VAL A 191 -17.73 4.34 -25.78
CA VAL A 191 -18.64 5.20 -25.00
C VAL A 191 -18.32 5.08 -23.51
N ASN A 192 -18.50 6.16 -22.75
CA ASN A 192 -18.14 6.24 -21.33
C ASN A 192 -19.34 6.70 -20.48
N ASP A 193 -19.60 6.02 -19.36
CA ASP A 193 -20.62 6.38 -18.35
C ASP A 193 -20.00 7.06 -17.11
N GLY A 194 -18.74 7.46 -17.23
CA GLY A 194 -18.01 8.18 -16.20
C GLY A 194 -17.11 7.30 -15.34
N ALA A 195 -16.45 7.98 -14.39
CA ALA A 195 -15.53 7.34 -13.46
C ALA A 195 -16.27 6.56 -12.35
N LYS A 196 -15.55 5.67 -11.68
CA LYS A 196 -15.97 4.99 -10.45
C LYS A 196 -16.69 5.94 -9.49
N SER A 197 -17.92 5.59 -9.10
CA SER A 197 -18.68 6.39 -8.14
C SER A 197 -18.08 6.33 -6.73
N MET A 198 -18.11 7.46 -6.03
CA MET A 198 -17.44 7.65 -4.73
C MET A 198 -18.40 7.97 -3.57
N SER A 199 -19.61 8.44 -3.87
CA SER A 199 -20.60 8.86 -2.87
C SER A 199 -21.78 7.91 -2.73
N HIS A 200 -22.13 7.15 -3.79
CA HIS A 200 -23.17 6.11 -3.79
C HIS A 200 -22.89 5.10 -4.92
N ASP A 201 -23.20 3.82 -4.74
CA ASP A 201 -23.27 2.92 -5.89
C ASP A 201 -24.36 3.43 -6.84
N THR A 202 -23.95 3.89 -8.04
CA THR A 202 -24.93 4.30 -9.03
C THR A 202 -25.51 3.01 -9.62
N ASN A 203 -26.78 2.74 -9.34
CA ASN A 203 -27.49 1.59 -9.92
C ASN A 203 -27.35 1.52 -11.45
N ILE A 204 -27.04 2.64 -12.11
CA ILE A 204 -26.80 2.71 -13.55
C ILE A 204 -25.50 2.01 -14.00
N GLN A 205 -24.37 2.20 -13.32
CA GLN A 205 -23.10 1.57 -13.73
C GLN A 205 -23.18 0.04 -13.60
N ASN A 206 -23.82 -0.46 -12.54
CA ASN A 206 -24.12 -1.87 -12.37
C ASN A 206 -25.08 -2.38 -13.45
N PHE A 207 -26.14 -1.62 -13.76
CA PHE A 207 -27.07 -1.94 -14.83
C PHE A 207 -26.37 -2.05 -16.20
N LEU A 208 -25.51 -1.10 -16.55
CA LEU A 208 -24.77 -1.08 -17.81
C LEU A 208 -23.76 -2.24 -17.90
N THR A 209 -23.03 -2.50 -16.81
CA THR A 209 -22.09 -3.62 -16.73
C THR A 209 -22.81 -4.95 -16.93
N GLN A 210 -23.91 -5.19 -16.20
CA GLN A 210 -24.63 -6.47 -16.24
C GLN A 210 -25.49 -6.68 -17.49
N LYS A 211 -26.13 -5.62 -18.00
CA LYS A 211 -27.12 -5.74 -19.08
C LYS A 211 -26.55 -5.36 -20.43
N PHE A 212 -25.62 -4.40 -20.48
CA PHE A 212 -25.06 -3.85 -21.70
C PHE A 212 -23.56 -4.17 -21.90
N LYS A 213 -22.99 -5.06 -21.07
CA LYS A 213 -21.60 -5.53 -21.14
C LYS A 213 -20.56 -4.39 -21.11
N PHE A 214 -20.87 -3.29 -20.41
CA PHE A 214 -19.85 -2.31 -20.10
C PHE A 214 -18.76 -2.95 -19.22
N ARG A 215 -17.52 -2.53 -19.40
CA ARG A 215 -16.36 -3.03 -18.65
C ARG A 215 -15.67 -1.89 -17.91
N LYS A 216 -14.82 -2.27 -16.95
CA LYS A 216 -13.92 -1.34 -16.26
C LYS A 216 -12.71 -1.07 -17.15
N ALA A 217 -12.42 0.20 -17.41
CA ALA A 217 -11.15 0.67 -17.96
C ALA A 217 -10.31 1.23 -16.80
N TYR A 218 -9.34 0.44 -16.33
CA TYR A 218 -8.53 0.77 -15.16
C TYR A 218 -7.49 1.84 -15.46
N CYS A 219 -7.26 2.74 -14.53
CA CYS A 219 -6.34 3.87 -14.69
C CYS A 219 -5.74 4.30 -13.36
N LYS A 220 -4.73 5.19 -13.40
CA LYS A 220 -4.13 5.76 -12.21
C LYS A 220 -4.79 7.09 -11.86
N LEU A 221 -5.24 7.23 -10.61
CA LEU A 221 -5.78 8.48 -10.10
C LEU A 221 -4.68 9.35 -9.48
N HIS A 222 -4.74 10.65 -9.75
CA HIS A 222 -3.88 11.66 -9.13
C HIS A 222 -4.70 12.76 -8.48
N LEU A 223 -4.21 13.29 -7.36
CA LEU A 223 -4.77 14.46 -6.69
C LEU A 223 -3.66 15.43 -6.30
N GLN A 224 -3.96 16.72 -6.45
CA GLN A 224 -3.16 17.81 -5.93
C GLN A 224 -4.03 18.75 -5.11
N TYR A 225 -3.79 18.82 -3.81
CA TYR A 225 -4.50 19.70 -2.90
C TYR A 225 -3.89 21.10 -2.86
N ARG A 226 -4.71 22.10 -2.50
CA ARG A 226 -4.17 23.33 -1.91
C ARG A 226 -3.35 23.00 -0.66
N PRO A 227 -2.25 23.73 -0.36
CA PRO A 227 -1.37 23.44 0.77
C PRO A 227 -2.10 23.28 2.10
N VAL A 228 -3.01 24.20 2.43
CA VAL A 228 -3.80 24.16 3.68
C VAL A 228 -4.68 22.92 3.76
N LEU A 229 -5.38 22.58 2.67
CA LEU A 229 -6.24 21.39 2.64
C LEU A 229 -5.43 20.10 2.74
N ARG A 230 -4.20 20.07 2.20
CA ARG A 230 -3.30 18.92 2.34
C ARG A 230 -3.00 18.61 3.81
N VAL A 231 -2.77 19.65 4.63
CA VAL A 231 -2.54 19.50 6.08
C VAL A 231 -3.79 18.93 6.75
N ILE A 232 -4.96 19.50 6.47
CA ILE A 232 -6.24 19.03 7.01
C ILE A 232 -6.49 17.55 6.67
N ILE A 233 -6.30 17.16 5.40
CA ILE A 233 -6.48 15.77 4.96
C ILE A 233 -5.49 14.84 5.68
N ASN A 234 -4.23 15.24 5.86
CA ASN A 234 -3.25 14.44 6.59
C ASN A 234 -3.63 14.21 8.06
N ILE A 235 -4.26 15.20 8.70
CA ILE A 235 -4.75 15.10 10.08
C ILE A 235 -6.00 14.20 10.16
N LEU A 236 -6.93 14.33 9.21
CA LEU A 236 -8.20 13.60 9.22
C LEU A 236 -8.06 12.14 8.74
N PHE A 237 -7.13 11.85 7.83
CA PHE A 237 -7.01 10.54 7.20
C PHE A 237 -6.78 9.34 8.14
N PRO A 238 -5.97 9.44 9.23
CA PRO A 238 -5.86 8.38 10.24
C PRO A 238 -7.21 7.98 10.84
N PHE A 239 -8.12 8.94 11.01
CA PHE A 239 -9.45 8.76 11.60
C PHE A 239 -10.54 8.43 10.55
N ARG A 240 -10.17 8.21 9.28
CA ARG A 240 -11.15 8.03 8.19
C ARG A 240 -12.21 6.96 8.44
N LEU A 241 -11.90 5.90 9.19
CA LEU A 241 -12.85 4.83 9.53
C LEU A 241 -13.94 5.31 10.50
N MET A 242 -13.60 6.23 11.41
CA MET A 242 -14.58 6.85 12.30
C MET A 242 -15.38 7.90 11.52
N ILE A 243 -14.70 8.73 10.73
CA ILE A 243 -15.33 9.78 9.92
C ILE A 243 -16.28 9.19 8.87
N SER A 244 -15.98 8.01 8.30
CA SER A 244 -16.84 7.33 7.33
C SER A 244 -18.20 6.92 7.89
N LYS A 245 -18.33 6.79 9.22
CA LYS A 245 -19.61 6.51 9.87
C LYS A 245 -20.52 7.75 9.93
N ILE A 246 -19.95 8.94 9.78
CA ILE A 246 -20.66 10.22 9.84
C ILE A 246 -21.06 10.62 8.42
N GLN A 247 -22.31 10.35 8.04
CA GLN A 247 -22.81 10.60 6.68
C GLN A 247 -23.76 11.79 6.57
N PHE A 248 -23.50 12.91 7.27
CA PHE A 248 -24.32 14.12 7.18
C PHE A 248 -23.47 15.39 6.97
N GLY A 249 -24.12 16.44 6.46
CA GLY A 249 -23.50 17.77 6.27
C GLY A 249 -22.19 17.75 5.48
N ILE A 250 -21.19 18.50 5.97
CA ILE A 250 -19.86 18.61 5.36
C ILE A 250 -19.07 17.30 5.39
N PHE A 251 -19.37 16.40 6.35
CA PHE A 251 -18.67 15.12 6.49
C PHE A 251 -18.90 14.20 5.28
N LYS A 252 -20.03 14.29 4.56
CA LYS A 252 -20.20 13.60 3.27
C LYS A 252 -19.11 13.99 2.27
N LYS A 253 -18.82 15.29 2.14
CA LYS A 253 -17.77 15.80 1.23
C LYS A 253 -16.37 15.39 1.71
N ILE A 254 -16.12 15.47 3.02
CA ILE A 254 -14.86 15.02 3.63
C ILE A 254 -14.64 13.52 3.37
N ASN A 255 -15.68 12.70 3.54
CA ASN A 255 -15.60 11.25 3.27
C ASN A 255 -15.23 10.95 1.82
N VAL A 256 -15.80 11.68 0.85
CA VAL A 256 -15.40 11.55 -0.57
C VAL A 256 -13.93 11.92 -0.77
N LEU A 257 -13.44 12.99 -0.14
CA LEU A 257 -12.03 13.38 -0.21
C LEU A 257 -11.09 12.35 0.43
N LEU A 258 -11.45 11.83 1.60
CA LEU A 258 -10.67 10.80 2.29
C LEU A 258 -10.67 9.49 1.51
N ASN A 259 -11.75 9.18 0.78
CA ASN A 259 -11.80 8.00 -0.09
C ASN A 259 -10.89 8.18 -1.32
N HIS A 260 -10.85 9.36 -1.96
CA HIS A 260 -9.85 9.66 -2.99
C HIS A 260 -8.42 9.51 -2.49
N GLU A 261 -8.13 10.08 -1.32
CA GLU A 261 -6.82 9.96 -0.70
C GLU A 261 -6.48 8.51 -0.38
N ASN A 262 -7.46 7.70 0.01
CA ASN A 262 -7.28 6.28 0.27
C ASN A 262 -6.94 5.55 -1.03
N ILE A 263 -7.65 5.79 -2.13
CA ILE A 263 -7.36 5.22 -3.45
C ILE A 263 -5.93 5.54 -3.90
N ILE A 264 -5.50 6.80 -3.79
CA ILE A 264 -4.12 7.19 -4.16
C ILE A 264 -3.10 6.52 -3.25
N ARG A 265 -3.35 6.50 -1.95
CA ARG A 265 -2.44 5.84 -1.00
C ARG A 265 -2.35 4.34 -1.27
N LEU A 266 -3.48 3.70 -1.61
CA LEU A 266 -3.58 2.30 -2.03
C LEU A 266 -2.81 2.03 -3.33
N ASP A 267 -2.94 2.89 -4.36
CA ASP A 267 -2.19 2.74 -5.61
C ASP A 267 -0.68 2.95 -5.42
N ASN A 268 -0.29 3.83 -4.50
CA ASN A 268 1.09 4.02 -4.07
C ASN A 268 1.62 2.85 -3.22
N LEU A 269 0.77 1.93 -2.74
CA LEU A 269 1.20 0.67 -2.10
C LEU A 269 1.91 -0.27 -3.07
N SER A 270 1.93 0.01 -4.38
CA SER A 270 2.67 -0.81 -5.38
C SER A 270 4.21 -0.81 -5.22
N ILE A 271 4.77 -0.08 -4.25
CA ILE A 271 6.22 -0.03 -3.99
C ILE A 271 6.76 -1.38 -3.50
N ILE A 272 6.06 -2.09 -2.62
CA ILE A 272 6.53 -3.40 -2.12
C ILE A 272 6.67 -4.42 -3.26
N ASN A 273 5.80 -4.35 -4.26
CA ASN A 273 5.84 -5.26 -5.41
C ASN A 273 6.89 -4.85 -6.46
N LYS A 274 7.50 -3.67 -6.34
CA LYS A 274 8.51 -3.13 -7.27
C LYS A 274 9.92 -3.14 -6.71
N ILE A 275 10.06 -3.39 -5.41
CA ILE A 275 11.35 -3.48 -4.73
C ILE A 275 11.71 -4.95 -4.54
N GLU A 276 13.00 -5.27 -4.61
CA GLU A 276 13.51 -6.61 -4.32
C GLU A 276 14.00 -6.67 -2.86
N PRO A 277 13.33 -7.41 -1.97
CA PRO A 277 13.70 -7.49 -0.57
C PRO A 277 14.90 -8.43 -0.36
N ILE A 278 15.94 -7.93 0.30
CA ILE A 278 17.11 -8.67 0.74
C ILE A 278 17.07 -8.75 2.26
N ILE A 279 16.81 -9.94 2.80
CA ILE A 279 16.65 -10.17 4.23
C ILE A 279 17.91 -10.85 4.78
N ILE A 280 18.60 -10.18 5.70
CA ILE A 280 19.76 -10.74 6.38
C ILE A 280 19.29 -11.55 7.57
N ILE A 281 19.62 -12.84 7.57
CA ILE A 281 19.21 -13.80 8.61
C ILE A 281 20.44 -14.50 9.22
N GLY A 282 20.35 -14.83 10.49
CA GLY A 282 21.42 -15.49 11.24
C GLY A 282 21.22 -15.30 12.74
N ALA A 283 21.78 -16.19 13.56
CA ALA A 283 21.71 -16.07 15.00
C ALA A 283 22.34 -14.73 15.46
N ALA A 284 21.83 -14.17 16.56
CA ALA A 284 22.40 -12.94 17.12
C ALA A 284 23.92 -13.12 17.38
N ARG A 285 24.70 -12.06 17.14
CA ARG A 285 26.19 -12.06 17.22
C ARG A 285 26.94 -12.87 16.15
N SER A 286 26.25 -13.37 15.12
CA SER A 286 26.89 -14.06 13.98
C SER A 286 27.49 -13.14 12.89
N GLY A 287 27.61 -11.83 13.15
CA GLY A 287 28.11 -10.87 12.14
C GLY A 287 27.04 -10.33 11.17
N THR A 288 25.76 -10.51 11.45
CA THR A 288 24.63 -10.03 10.63
C THR A 288 24.67 -8.53 10.32
N HIS A 289 25.19 -7.70 11.23
CA HIS A 289 25.34 -6.27 10.96
C HIS A 289 26.49 -5.96 9.98
N LEU A 290 27.60 -6.70 10.10
CA LEU A 290 28.81 -6.50 9.29
C LEU A 290 28.55 -6.81 7.81
N ILE A 291 27.83 -7.90 7.53
CA ILE A 291 27.43 -8.25 6.16
C ILE A 291 26.41 -7.24 5.62
N ALA A 292 25.44 -6.81 6.43
CA ALA A 292 24.43 -5.84 6.01
C ALA A 292 25.06 -4.49 5.63
N THR A 293 25.97 -3.95 6.44
CA THR A 293 26.65 -2.68 6.13
C THR A 293 27.56 -2.82 4.92
N SER A 294 28.21 -3.97 4.73
CA SER A 294 29.02 -4.24 3.54
C SER A 294 28.15 -4.29 2.28
N ILE A 295 26.99 -4.95 2.31
CA ILE A 295 26.04 -4.94 1.18
C ILE A 295 25.56 -3.51 0.90
N GLN A 296 25.15 -2.78 1.94
CA GLN A 296 24.62 -1.41 1.83
C GLN A 296 25.56 -0.48 1.05
N LYS A 297 26.88 -0.63 1.23
CA LYS A 297 27.88 0.20 0.55
C LYS A 297 28.05 -0.12 -0.94
N ASN A 298 27.66 -1.31 -1.37
CA ASN A 298 27.91 -1.80 -2.73
C ASN A 298 26.66 -1.81 -3.63
N ILE A 299 25.45 -1.69 -3.05
CA ILE A 299 24.20 -1.71 -3.81
C ILE A 299 23.29 -0.53 -3.49
N ASN A 300 22.52 -0.09 -4.49
CA ASN A 300 21.53 0.97 -4.37
C ASN A 300 20.28 0.46 -3.62
N CYS A 301 20.33 0.49 -2.28
CA CYS A 301 19.27 -0.05 -1.42
C CYS A 301 18.71 0.95 -0.39
N ILE A 302 17.50 0.69 0.08
CA ILE A 302 17.00 1.22 1.35
C ILE A 302 17.43 0.25 2.44
N TYR A 303 18.22 0.71 3.41
CA TYR A 303 18.62 -0.11 4.56
C TYR A 303 17.71 0.14 5.78
N LEU A 304 17.10 -0.93 6.28
CA LEU A 304 16.31 -0.96 7.50
C LEU A 304 17.00 -1.87 8.53
N ASN A 305 17.55 -1.27 9.59
CA ASN A 305 18.29 -1.95 10.64
C ASN A 305 17.46 -2.01 11.93
N GLU A 306 17.24 -3.22 12.45
CA GLU A 306 16.56 -3.52 13.71
C GLU A 306 15.17 -2.88 13.86
N ILE A 307 14.27 -3.17 12.91
CA ILE A 307 12.89 -2.69 12.89
C ILE A 307 11.92 -3.67 13.59
N ASN A 308 12.34 -4.29 14.69
CA ASN A 308 11.56 -5.31 15.41
C ASN A 308 10.14 -4.83 15.79
N ASP A 309 10.01 -3.57 16.21
CA ASP A 309 8.71 -2.98 16.57
C ASP A 309 7.75 -2.95 15.37
N LEU A 310 8.23 -2.75 14.14
CA LEU A 310 7.37 -2.79 12.95
C LEU A 310 6.86 -4.20 12.68
N TRP A 311 7.73 -5.21 12.78
CA TRP A 311 7.34 -6.62 12.64
C TRP A 311 6.32 -7.05 13.69
N LYS A 312 6.48 -6.59 14.94
CA LYS A 312 5.57 -6.92 16.06
C LYS A 312 4.32 -6.05 16.13
N LYS A 313 4.19 -5.03 15.27
CA LYS A 313 3.11 -4.04 15.35
C LYS A 313 1.70 -4.63 15.30
N LYS A 314 1.53 -5.83 14.72
CA LYS A 314 0.25 -6.56 14.60
C LYS A 314 0.14 -7.77 15.54
N PHE A 315 1.13 -7.93 16.42
CA PHE A 315 1.27 -9.02 17.38
C PHE A 315 1.55 -8.45 18.78
N VAL A 316 0.76 -7.43 19.13
CA VAL A 316 1.05 -6.51 20.22
C VAL A 316 0.99 -7.17 21.61
N PHE A 317 0.16 -8.22 21.74
CA PHE A 317 -0.03 -8.98 22.98
C PHE A 317 0.88 -10.22 23.09
N ILE A 318 1.75 -10.46 22.10
CA ILE A 318 2.72 -11.55 22.14
C ILE A 318 4.00 -11.01 22.74
N ASP A 319 4.49 -11.62 23.82
CA ASP A 319 5.69 -11.14 24.51
C ASP A 319 6.99 -11.62 23.82
N SER A 320 6.99 -12.84 23.27
CA SER A 320 8.09 -13.37 22.45
C SER A 320 8.23 -12.62 21.11
N ASP A 321 9.41 -12.67 20.50
CA ASP A 321 9.63 -12.20 19.14
C ASP A 321 9.18 -13.22 18.07
N GLU A 322 8.98 -14.47 18.51
CA GLU A 322 8.53 -15.59 17.71
C GLU A 322 7.09 -15.41 17.22
N ILE A 323 6.86 -15.70 15.94
CA ILE A 323 5.53 -15.67 15.33
C ILE A 323 5.29 -17.02 14.67
N THR A 324 4.50 -17.84 15.35
CA THR A 324 4.15 -19.20 14.94
C THR A 324 3.14 -19.20 13.79
N LEU A 325 3.04 -20.32 13.06
CA LEU A 325 2.22 -20.42 11.85
C LEU A 325 0.72 -20.28 12.11
N ASP A 326 0.24 -20.73 13.27
CA ASP A 326 -1.17 -20.73 13.68
C ASP A 326 -1.76 -19.32 13.85
N ILE A 327 -0.93 -18.35 14.26
CA ILE A 327 -1.36 -16.97 14.45
C ILE A 327 -1.22 -16.09 13.20
N ILE A 328 -0.63 -16.63 12.11
CA ILE A 328 -0.43 -15.91 10.85
C ILE A 328 -1.66 -16.06 9.97
N ASN A 329 -2.27 -14.94 9.61
CA ASN A 329 -3.36 -14.90 8.64
C ASN A 329 -3.14 -13.82 7.57
N THR A 330 -3.88 -13.93 6.47
CA THR A 330 -3.79 -13.02 5.31
C THR A 330 -4.04 -11.56 5.70
N GLU A 331 -4.91 -11.32 6.69
CA GLU A 331 -5.18 -9.97 7.17
C GLU A 331 -3.95 -9.35 7.82
N LYS A 332 -3.30 -10.03 8.78
CA LYS A 332 -2.09 -9.55 9.46
C LYS A 332 -0.95 -9.33 8.48
N VAL A 333 -0.77 -10.23 7.50
CA VAL A 333 0.23 -10.07 6.43
C VAL A 333 -0.01 -8.78 5.64
N ASN A 334 -1.24 -8.56 5.17
CA ASN A 334 -1.61 -7.37 4.41
C ASN A 334 -1.51 -6.10 5.25
N GLN A 335 -1.83 -6.17 6.54
CA GLN A 335 -1.66 -5.04 7.45
C GLN A 335 -0.18 -4.70 7.66
N THR A 336 0.72 -5.68 7.78
CA THR A 336 2.16 -5.45 7.91
C THR A 336 2.76 -4.89 6.62
N ARG A 337 2.36 -5.40 5.44
CA ARG A 337 2.74 -4.80 4.14
C ARG A 337 2.38 -3.31 4.08
N LYS A 338 1.17 -2.94 4.52
CA LYS A 338 0.75 -1.54 4.63
C LYS A 338 1.62 -0.68 5.54
N GLU A 339 2.21 -1.25 6.59
CA GLU A 339 3.13 -0.51 7.47
C GLU A 339 4.50 -0.31 6.82
N PHE A 340 5.02 -1.32 6.11
CA PHE A 340 6.21 -1.18 5.27
C PHE A 340 6.00 -0.13 4.17
N GLU A 341 4.88 -0.16 3.46
CA GLU A 341 4.58 0.83 2.41
C GLU A 341 4.58 2.26 2.95
N LYS A 342 3.97 2.48 4.14
CA LYS A 342 3.99 3.79 4.81
C LYS A 342 5.37 4.23 5.27
N LEU A 343 6.27 3.30 5.57
CA LEU A 343 7.66 3.57 5.92
C LEU A 343 8.46 3.92 4.65
N LEU A 344 8.29 3.15 3.58
CA LEU A 344 8.99 3.30 2.31
C LEU A 344 8.54 4.53 1.53
N ALA A 345 7.26 4.94 1.60
CA ALA A 345 6.72 6.10 0.90
C ALA A 345 7.39 7.44 1.28
N LYS A 346 8.13 7.50 2.39
CA LYS A 346 8.91 8.69 2.81
C LYS A 346 10.36 8.68 2.33
N LYS A 347 10.82 7.58 1.72
CA LYS A 347 12.20 7.39 1.30
C LYS A 347 12.27 7.48 -0.24
N PRO A 348 13.38 7.98 -0.80
CA PRO A 348 13.60 7.91 -2.24
C PRO A 348 13.54 6.46 -2.70
N PHE A 349 12.97 6.22 -3.88
CA PHE A 349 12.88 4.88 -4.44
C PHE A 349 14.28 4.29 -4.69
N LYS A 350 14.44 3.01 -4.36
CA LYS A 350 15.65 2.21 -4.56
C LYS A 350 15.23 0.82 -5.06
N THR A 351 16.12 0.17 -5.80
CA THR A 351 15.86 -1.16 -6.38
C THR A 351 15.73 -2.24 -5.31
N TYR A 352 16.54 -2.15 -4.25
CA TYR A 352 16.61 -3.16 -3.20
C TYR A 352 16.13 -2.62 -1.85
N LEU A 353 15.47 -3.47 -1.07
CA LEU A 353 15.16 -3.25 0.33
C LEU A 353 16.05 -4.16 1.17
N LEU A 354 17.09 -3.63 1.78
CA LEU A 354 17.96 -4.39 2.69
C LEU A 354 17.37 -4.31 4.09
N GLU A 355 16.92 -5.43 4.63
CA GLU A 355 16.39 -5.52 5.99
C GLU A 355 17.21 -6.47 6.84
N LYS A 356 17.52 -6.02 8.05
CA LYS A 356 18.20 -6.82 9.06
C LYS A 356 17.56 -6.56 10.41
N THR A 357 16.88 -7.55 10.95
CA THR A 357 16.44 -7.58 12.35
C THR A 357 16.86 -8.92 12.94
N ALA A 358 17.63 -8.90 14.05
CA ALA A 358 18.20 -10.13 14.60
C ALA A 358 17.13 -11.18 14.97
N SER A 359 15.98 -10.73 15.49
CA SER A 359 14.89 -11.62 15.89
C SER A 359 14.08 -12.21 14.72
N ASN A 360 14.38 -11.87 13.46
CA ASN A 360 13.65 -12.44 12.32
C ASN A 360 13.88 -13.93 12.13
N CYS A 361 14.96 -14.50 12.70
CA CYS A 361 15.17 -15.95 12.75
C CYS A 361 14.02 -16.71 13.42
N LEU A 362 13.21 -16.05 14.27
CA LEU A 362 12.07 -16.65 14.98
C LEU A 362 10.72 -16.46 14.27
N ARG A 363 10.69 -15.90 13.06
CA ARG A 363 9.44 -15.58 12.35
C ARG A 363 9.60 -15.58 10.83
N LEU A 364 10.48 -16.44 10.32
CA LEU A 364 10.87 -16.47 8.91
C LEU A 364 9.68 -16.77 7.98
N ASP A 365 8.76 -17.66 8.38
CA ASP A 365 7.51 -17.91 7.64
C ASP A 365 6.66 -16.65 7.48
N PHE A 366 6.57 -15.82 8.52
CA PHE A 366 5.86 -14.56 8.45
C PHE A 366 6.57 -13.56 7.53
N VAL A 367 7.89 -13.46 7.63
CA VAL A 367 8.71 -12.59 6.76
C VAL A 367 8.54 -12.98 5.28
N GLN A 368 8.60 -14.28 4.96
CA GLN A 368 8.40 -14.81 3.60
C GLN A 368 6.99 -14.52 3.07
N ARG A 369 5.95 -14.61 3.91
CA ARG A 369 4.58 -14.25 3.52
C ARG A 369 4.44 -12.74 3.28
N VAL A 370 5.12 -11.90 4.06
CA VAL A 370 5.12 -10.44 3.83
C VAL A 370 5.88 -10.09 2.54
N PHE A 371 6.99 -10.74 2.26
CA PHE A 371 7.83 -10.53 1.07
C PHE A 371 8.07 -11.84 0.27
N PRO A 372 7.12 -12.26 -0.58
CA PRO A 372 7.22 -13.55 -1.29
C PRO A 372 8.41 -13.66 -2.26
N ASN A 373 8.86 -12.52 -2.78
CA ASN A 373 10.00 -12.39 -3.68
C ASN A 373 11.33 -12.07 -2.96
N ALA A 374 11.39 -12.23 -1.64
CA ALA A 374 12.59 -11.96 -0.87
C ALA A 374 13.73 -12.94 -1.22
N LYS A 375 14.96 -12.40 -1.26
CA LYS A 375 16.20 -13.18 -1.19
C LYS A 375 16.75 -13.13 0.24
N PHE A 376 17.18 -14.28 0.74
CA PHE A 376 17.73 -14.41 2.10
C PHE A 376 19.23 -14.60 2.07
N ILE A 377 19.92 -13.85 2.93
CA ILE A 377 21.37 -13.99 3.09
C ILE A 377 21.60 -14.50 4.51
N HIS A 378 21.95 -15.78 4.59
CA HIS A 378 22.17 -16.48 5.83
C HIS A 378 23.64 -16.43 6.23
N ILE A 379 23.94 -15.85 7.39
CA ILE A 379 25.28 -15.88 7.99
C ILE A 379 25.31 -16.85 9.17
N LYS A 380 26.20 -17.84 9.06
CA LYS A 380 26.49 -18.82 10.11
C LYS A 380 27.73 -18.38 10.89
N ARG A 381 27.79 -18.74 12.16
CA ARG A 381 28.97 -18.56 13.00
C ARG A 381 29.03 -19.69 14.00
N ASP A 382 30.24 -20.12 14.35
CA ASP A 382 30.47 -21.08 15.41
C ASP A 382 29.72 -20.69 16.71
N GLY A 383 28.92 -21.63 17.21
CA GLY A 383 28.09 -21.45 18.39
C GLY A 383 28.89 -21.11 19.63
N LYS A 384 30.11 -21.67 19.78
CA LYS A 384 30.98 -21.40 20.94
C LYS A 384 31.37 -19.94 20.96
N SER A 385 31.82 -19.43 19.81
CA SER A 385 32.15 -18.02 19.60
C SER A 385 30.94 -17.10 19.78
N VAL A 386 29.75 -17.50 19.33
CA VAL A 386 28.50 -16.74 19.54
C VAL A 386 28.17 -16.66 21.03
N SER A 387 28.17 -17.79 21.74
CA SER A 387 27.80 -17.88 23.16
C SER A 387 28.67 -16.96 24.03
N VAL A 388 29.99 -16.96 23.80
CA VAL A 388 30.92 -16.06 24.48
C VAL A 388 30.63 -14.60 24.14
N SER A 389 30.32 -14.28 22.88
CA SER A 389 29.97 -12.92 22.45
C SER A 389 28.66 -12.42 23.08
N VAL A 390 27.66 -13.30 23.21
CA VAL A 390 26.37 -13.01 23.84
C VAL A 390 26.56 -12.80 25.35
N ARG A 391 27.29 -13.68 26.04
CA ARG A 391 27.62 -13.52 27.47
C ARG A 391 28.28 -12.16 27.73
N LYS A 392 29.27 -11.76 26.91
CA LYS A 392 29.91 -10.43 26.98
C LYS A 392 28.90 -9.28 26.81
N LYS A 393 27.79 -9.47 26.10
CA LYS A 393 26.72 -8.46 25.96
C LYS A 393 25.72 -8.44 27.11
N TYR A 394 25.50 -9.56 27.80
CA TYR A 394 24.73 -9.59 29.04
C TYR A 394 25.43 -8.80 30.16
N PHE A 395 26.75 -8.97 30.28
CA PHE A 395 27.56 -8.28 31.30
C PHE A 395 28.18 -6.95 30.84
N GLY A 396 28.10 -6.66 29.54
CA GLY A 396 28.77 -5.51 28.92
C GLY A 396 28.01 -4.20 29.09
N ASN A 397 28.75 -3.10 28.97
CA ASN A 397 28.16 -1.76 28.97
C ASN A 397 27.27 -1.53 27.72
N ILE A 398 26.03 -1.11 27.93
CA ILE A 398 25.00 -0.93 26.89
C ILE A 398 25.39 0.18 25.90
N TYR A 399 26.22 1.13 26.33
CA TYR A 399 26.70 2.24 25.51
C TYR A 399 27.83 1.87 24.53
N LYS A 400 28.30 0.61 24.52
CA LYS A 400 29.30 0.15 23.54
C LYS A 400 28.66 -0.58 22.35
N ILE A 401 28.77 0.05 21.18
CA ILE A 401 28.85 -0.65 19.89
C ILE A 401 30.31 -1.14 19.76
N SER A 402 30.49 -2.34 19.24
CA SER A 402 31.74 -3.11 19.30
C SER A 402 32.95 -2.39 18.68
N SER A 403 33.82 -1.74 19.47
CA SER A 403 35.28 -1.64 19.19
C SER A 403 36.13 -0.78 20.14
N GLU A 404 35.62 0.09 21.01
CA GLU A 404 36.52 1.02 21.74
C GLU A 404 36.86 0.59 23.18
N LYS A 405 38.05 1.00 23.66
CA LYS A 405 38.60 0.73 24.99
C LYS A 405 37.65 1.14 26.12
N MET A 406 37.80 0.48 27.27
CA MET A 406 36.96 0.61 28.46
C MET A 406 37.07 2.01 29.09
N LYS A 407 36.26 2.99 28.64
CA LYS A 407 36.07 4.24 29.42
C LYS A 407 35.14 3.95 30.60
N ALA A 408 35.63 4.24 31.81
CA ALA A 408 34.87 4.18 33.05
C ALA A 408 33.75 5.24 33.04
N ARG A 409 32.53 4.83 33.40
CA ARG A 409 31.31 5.65 33.60
C ARG A 409 30.98 6.68 32.48
N SER A 410 30.06 6.32 31.60
CA SER A 410 29.32 7.27 30.75
C SER A 410 28.59 8.31 31.60
N SER A 411 28.67 9.60 31.28
CA SER A 411 27.97 10.66 32.01
C SER A 411 26.44 10.58 31.83
N PHE A 412 25.65 11.13 32.77
CA PHE A 412 24.18 11.14 32.65
C PHE A 412 23.71 11.81 31.33
N LEU A 413 24.41 12.85 30.88
CA LEU A 413 24.14 13.54 29.61
C LEU A 413 24.35 12.62 28.39
N GLU A 414 25.41 11.81 28.37
CA GLU A 414 25.62 10.81 27.31
C GLU A 414 24.49 9.77 27.29
N ARG A 415 24.05 9.31 28.46
CA ARG A 415 22.95 8.34 28.59
C ARG A 415 21.62 8.93 28.13
N PHE A 416 21.37 10.18 28.46
CA PHE A 416 20.18 10.90 28.03
C PHE A 416 20.18 11.12 26.51
N ASN A 417 21.33 11.47 25.91
CA ASN A 417 21.46 11.59 24.46
C ASN A 417 21.19 10.26 23.74
N VAL A 418 21.70 9.14 24.27
CA VAL A 418 21.39 7.79 23.74
C VAL A 418 19.89 7.49 23.87
N PHE A 419 19.26 7.83 24.99
CA PHE A 419 17.82 7.68 25.19
C PHE A 419 16.99 8.48 24.18
N ILE A 420 17.36 9.74 23.93
CA ILE A 420 16.69 10.60 22.93
C ILE A 420 16.87 10.04 21.52
N SER A 421 18.08 9.60 21.16
CA SER A 421 18.37 8.98 19.86
C SER A 421 17.55 7.71 19.63
N GLU A 422 17.51 6.80 20.61
CA GLU A 422 16.70 5.58 20.58
C GLU A 422 15.19 5.89 20.47
N SER A 423 14.73 6.89 21.23
CA SER A 423 13.33 7.33 21.17
C SER A 423 12.99 7.89 19.79
N LYS A 424 13.85 8.75 19.23
CA LYS A 424 13.68 9.30 17.88
C LYS A 424 13.66 8.20 16.81
N HIS A 425 14.60 7.26 16.86
CA HIS A 425 14.65 6.11 15.95
C HIS A 425 13.35 5.28 16.00
N LYS A 426 12.84 5.04 17.21
CA LYS A 426 11.56 4.35 17.44
C LYS A 426 10.35 5.11 16.88
N PHE A 427 10.30 6.43 17.06
CA PHE A 427 9.25 7.27 16.47
C PHE A 427 9.33 7.29 14.94
N GLU A 428 10.53 7.39 14.37
CA GLU A 428 10.76 7.33 12.92
C GLU A 428 10.32 5.97 12.32
N ASN A 429 10.54 4.87 13.05
CA ASN A 429 10.09 3.52 12.70
C ASN A 429 8.61 3.25 13.06
N ARG A 430 7.83 4.29 13.40
CA ARG A 430 6.38 4.26 13.62
C ARG A 430 5.88 3.27 14.68
N ILE A 431 6.38 3.38 15.92
CA ILE A 431 5.67 2.80 17.07
C ILE A 431 4.22 3.31 17.09
N SER A 432 3.25 2.39 17.23
CA SER A 432 1.83 2.77 17.37
C SER A 432 1.53 3.22 18.80
N PHE A 433 0.54 4.11 18.98
CA PHE A 433 -0.04 4.40 20.30
C PHE A 433 -0.46 3.12 21.04
N LEU A 434 -1.01 2.14 20.33
CA LEU A 434 -1.39 0.85 20.91
C LEU A 434 -0.17 0.06 21.42
N MET A 435 0.98 0.18 20.75
CA MET A 435 2.23 -0.42 21.21
C MET A 435 2.75 0.30 22.45
N LEU A 436 2.72 1.64 22.47
CA LEU A 436 3.10 2.41 23.67
C LEU A 436 2.27 2.01 24.88
N PHE A 437 0.97 1.77 24.70
CA PHE A 437 0.07 1.37 25.78
C PHE A 437 0.32 -0.08 26.25
N SER A 438 0.21 -1.04 25.34
CA SER A 438 0.37 -2.48 25.62
C SER A 438 1.77 -2.88 26.10
N ASN A 439 2.81 -2.19 25.63
CA ASN A 439 4.20 -2.44 25.97
C ASN A 439 4.78 -1.32 26.85
N SER A 440 3.93 -0.52 27.49
CA SER A 440 4.32 0.63 28.33
C SER A 440 5.38 0.24 29.37
N ILE A 441 5.14 -0.85 30.10
CA ILE A 441 6.07 -1.40 31.10
C ILE A 441 7.40 -1.81 30.45
N ARG A 442 7.38 -2.41 29.26
CA ARG A 442 8.59 -2.82 28.53
C ARG A 442 9.40 -1.60 28.09
N TYR A 443 8.75 -0.60 27.51
CA TYR A 443 9.42 0.62 27.08
C TYR A 443 9.98 1.38 28.27
N LEU A 444 9.23 1.49 29.37
CA LEU A 444 9.70 2.08 30.62
C LEU A 444 10.93 1.35 31.17
N LYS A 445 10.88 0.00 31.28
CA LYS A 445 12.03 -0.81 31.72
C LYS A 445 13.25 -0.56 30.82
N MET A 446 13.07 -0.52 29.50
CA MET A 446 14.17 -0.24 28.58
C MET A 446 14.72 1.18 28.75
N SER A 447 13.87 2.19 28.96
CA SER A 447 14.29 3.56 29.26
C SER A 447 15.12 3.63 30.53
N LEU A 448 14.69 2.96 31.61
CA LEU A 448 15.45 2.87 32.87
C LEU A 448 16.81 2.17 32.66
N VAL A 449 16.86 1.16 31.80
CA VAL A 449 18.10 0.48 31.42
C VAL A 449 19.03 1.41 30.62
N ILE A 450 18.50 2.17 29.65
CA ILE A 450 19.29 3.13 28.85
C ILE A 450 19.79 4.30 29.72
N LEU A 451 19.03 4.74 30.71
CA LEU A 451 19.47 5.74 31.69
C LEU A 451 20.43 5.15 32.74
N GLY A 452 20.60 3.82 32.74
CA GLY A 452 21.46 3.07 33.65
C GLY A 452 20.98 3.09 35.10
N ILE A 453 19.67 3.28 35.29
CA ILE A 453 18.93 3.18 36.56
C ILE A 453 18.66 1.69 36.88
N LYS A 454 18.50 0.86 35.83
CA LYS A 454 18.27 -0.58 35.96
C LYS A 454 19.30 -1.39 35.15
N LYS A 455 19.68 -2.57 35.64
CA LYS A 455 20.42 -3.56 34.83
C LYS A 455 19.50 -4.20 33.79
N ARG A 456 20.08 -4.67 32.68
CA ARG A 456 19.33 -5.26 31.57
C ARG A 456 18.86 -6.67 31.94
N ASP A 457 17.54 -6.88 31.86
CA ASP A 457 16.94 -8.18 32.19
C ASP A 457 17.25 -9.26 31.13
N PHE A 458 17.18 -8.95 29.82
CA PHE A 458 17.41 -9.96 28.76
C PHE A 458 18.05 -9.35 27.50
N TRP A 459 18.92 -10.10 26.81
CA TRP A 459 19.58 -9.67 25.58
C TRP A 459 19.30 -10.64 24.41
N GLY A 460 19.06 -10.09 23.21
CA GLY A 460 18.86 -10.86 21.99
C GLY A 460 17.40 -11.26 21.70
N PRO A 461 17.19 -12.15 20.71
CA PRO A 461 15.88 -12.66 20.32
C PRO A 461 15.15 -13.41 21.44
N ARG A 462 13.85 -13.13 21.61
CA ARG A 462 12.99 -13.78 22.61
C ARG A 462 12.18 -14.92 21.97
N PHE A 463 12.61 -16.16 22.18
CA PHE A 463 11.89 -17.37 21.77
C PHE A 463 10.73 -17.67 22.74
N GLN A 464 9.80 -18.54 22.36
CA GLN A 464 8.73 -18.98 23.25
C GLN A 464 9.30 -19.72 24.48
N GLY A 465 8.92 -19.32 25.70
CA GLY A 465 9.47 -19.90 26.93
C GLY A 465 10.77 -19.27 27.44
N TYR A 466 11.18 -18.11 26.89
CA TYR A 466 12.46 -17.48 27.26
C TYR A 466 12.53 -17.01 28.72
N LYS A 467 11.39 -16.76 29.39
CA LYS A 467 11.37 -16.25 30.77
C LYS A 467 11.67 -17.34 31.78
N GLU A 468 11.07 -18.51 31.58
CA GLU A 468 11.28 -19.71 32.38
C GLU A 468 12.75 -20.12 32.28
N THR A 469 13.28 -20.12 31.06
CA THR A 469 14.69 -20.38 30.78
C THR A 469 15.60 -19.33 31.43
N PHE A 470 15.24 -18.05 31.40
CA PHE A 470 16.07 -16.99 31.98
C PHE A 470 16.30 -17.13 33.50
N ASN A 471 15.30 -17.63 34.23
CA ASN A 471 15.39 -17.75 35.69
C ASN A 471 16.16 -19.00 36.16
N GLN A 472 16.37 -19.97 35.27
CA GLN A 472 16.93 -21.30 35.62
C GLN A 472 18.39 -21.48 35.16
N PHE A 473 18.84 -20.70 34.18
CA PHE A 473 20.09 -20.94 33.47
C PHE A 473 21.12 -19.83 33.67
N SER A 474 22.41 -20.19 33.60
CA SER A 474 23.47 -19.18 33.58
C SER A 474 23.40 -18.36 32.27
N PRO A 475 23.97 -17.14 32.24
CA PRO A 475 24.01 -16.36 30.99
C PRO A 475 24.75 -17.04 29.84
N LEU A 476 25.65 -17.99 30.13
CA LEU A 476 26.33 -18.77 29.11
C LEU A 476 25.39 -19.85 28.55
N ASP A 477 24.70 -20.60 29.42
CA ASP A 477 23.74 -21.64 28.99
C ASP A 477 22.59 -21.02 28.19
N LEU A 478 22.08 -19.87 28.64
CA LEU A 478 21.06 -19.13 27.92
C LEU A 478 21.53 -18.68 26.53
N ALA A 479 22.81 -18.30 26.41
CA ALA A 479 23.39 -17.92 25.13
C ALA A 479 23.49 -19.12 24.17
N VAL A 480 23.90 -20.29 24.69
CA VAL A 480 23.92 -21.56 23.95
C VAL A 480 22.51 -21.92 23.49
N PHE A 481 21.54 -21.90 24.40
CA PHE A 481 20.15 -22.22 24.09
C PHE A 481 19.57 -21.27 23.04
N GLN A 482 19.77 -19.95 23.21
CA GLN A 482 19.32 -18.96 22.24
C GLN A 482 19.94 -19.18 20.86
N TRP A 483 21.23 -19.52 20.78
CA TRP A 483 21.89 -19.85 19.52
C TRP A 483 21.34 -21.13 18.89
N LYS A 484 21.21 -22.23 19.67
CA LYS A 484 20.64 -23.50 19.20
C LYS A 484 19.23 -23.29 18.64
N TYR A 485 18.36 -22.62 19.41
CA TYR A 485 16.99 -22.36 19.03
C TYR A 485 16.89 -21.55 17.72
N CYS A 486 17.63 -20.44 17.62
CA CYS A 486 17.65 -19.62 16.41
C CYS A 486 18.17 -20.40 15.19
N THR A 487 19.23 -21.19 15.37
CA THR A 487 19.86 -21.98 14.30
C THR A 487 18.94 -23.11 13.84
N HIS A 488 18.21 -23.73 14.77
CA HIS A 488 17.19 -24.72 14.47
C HIS A 488 16.05 -24.13 13.62
N CYS A 489 15.48 -22.99 14.03
CA CYS A 489 14.45 -22.29 13.23
C CYS A 489 14.95 -21.90 11.84
N LEU A 490 16.18 -21.40 11.73
CA LEU A 490 16.82 -21.07 10.46
C LEU A 490 16.96 -22.31 9.57
N THR A 491 17.43 -23.42 10.12
CA THR A 491 17.63 -24.68 9.39
C THR A 491 16.31 -25.24 8.87
N LEU A 492 15.26 -25.25 9.71
CA LEU A 492 13.91 -25.67 9.32
C LEU A 492 13.28 -24.79 8.24
N PHE A 493 13.54 -23.48 8.27
CA PHE A 493 13.05 -22.58 7.24
C PHE A 493 13.79 -22.78 5.91
N LEU A 494 15.13 -22.83 5.96
CA LEU A 494 15.97 -22.97 4.78
C LEU A 494 15.79 -24.33 4.09
N SER A 495 15.47 -25.40 4.83
CA SER A 495 15.18 -26.71 4.23
C SER A 495 13.93 -26.71 3.35
N LYS A 496 13.01 -25.77 3.60
CA LYS A 496 11.75 -25.60 2.84
C LYS A 496 11.88 -24.59 1.69
N LEU A 497 12.99 -23.85 1.61
CA LEU A 497 13.16 -22.74 0.69
C LEU A 497 13.94 -23.19 -0.56
N GLU A 498 13.52 -22.73 -1.74
CA GLU A 498 14.25 -22.93 -2.99
C GLU A 498 15.68 -22.40 -2.90
N LYS A 499 16.66 -23.16 -3.43
CA LYS A 499 18.08 -22.78 -3.42
C LYS A 499 18.36 -21.44 -4.12
N SER A 500 17.53 -21.03 -5.07
CA SER A 500 17.62 -19.74 -5.76
C SER A 500 17.25 -18.54 -4.88
N LYS A 501 16.56 -18.76 -3.75
CA LYS A 501 16.07 -17.71 -2.86
C LYS A 501 16.99 -17.46 -1.66
N TYR A 502 18.04 -18.24 -1.47
CA TYR A 502 18.99 -17.96 -0.39
C TYR A 502 20.43 -18.34 -0.72
N ILE A 503 21.35 -17.64 -0.04
CA ILE A 503 22.76 -18.01 0.04
C ILE A 503 23.17 -18.13 1.50
N SER A 504 24.05 -19.07 1.80
CA SER A 504 24.64 -19.24 3.14
C SER A 504 26.13 -18.99 3.09
N ILE A 505 26.64 -18.18 4.03
CA ILE A 505 28.06 -17.93 4.22
C ILE A 505 28.45 -18.15 5.68
N SER A 506 29.71 -18.54 5.92
CA SER A 506 30.29 -18.58 7.27
C SER A 506 30.88 -17.21 7.62
N TYR A 507 30.74 -16.81 8.88
CA TYR A 507 31.38 -15.63 9.44
C TYR A 507 32.91 -15.78 9.38
N GLU A 508 33.43 -16.97 9.67
CA GLU A 508 34.84 -17.30 9.65
C GLU A 508 35.45 -17.16 8.24
N ASP A 509 34.72 -17.63 7.22
CA ASP A 509 35.10 -17.43 5.81
C ASP A 509 35.03 -15.94 5.42
N LEU A 510 34.00 -15.23 5.86
CA LEU A 510 33.82 -13.80 5.60
C LEU A 510 34.95 -12.96 6.20
N ILE A 511 35.46 -13.31 7.39
CA ILE A 511 36.60 -12.62 7.99
C ILE A 511 37.91 -12.99 7.29
N SER A 512 38.09 -14.27 6.94
CA SER A 512 39.33 -14.75 6.31
C SER A 512 39.49 -14.27 4.87
N ASN A 513 38.41 -14.25 4.10
CA ASN A 513 38.41 -13.94 2.66
C ASN A 513 37.25 -12.98 2.30
N PRO A 514 37.24 -11.74 2.82
CA PRO A 514 36.10 -10.83 2.72
C PRO A 514 35.71 -10.50 1.28
N GLU A 515 36.67 -10.23 0.40
CA GLU A 515 36.38 -9.90 -1.00
C GLU A 515 35.71 -11.06 -1.74
N LYS A 516 36.22 -12.28 -1.54
CA LYS A 516 35.67 -13.50 -2.17
C LYS A 516 34.24 -13.77 -1.71
N GLU A 517 34.00 -13.77 -0.41
CA GLU A 517 32.67 -14.06 0.13
C GLU A 517 31.67 -12.94 -0.16
N MET A 518 32.08 -11.67 -0.09
CA MET A 518 31.23 -10.55 -0.48
C MET A 518 30.90 -10.58 -1.97
N SER A 519 31.84 -10.96 -2.86
CA SER A 519 31.57 -11.10 -4.29
C SER A 519 30.44 -12.12 -4.53
N LYS A 520 30.51 -13.30 -3.91
CA LYS A 520 29.46 -14.33 -4.03
C LYS A 520 28.09 -13.81 -3.60
N VAL A 521 28.04 -13.05 -2.49
CA VAL A 521 26.80 -12.46 -1.98
C VAL A 521 26.24 -11.41 -2.95
N LEU A 522 27.09 -10.53 -3.47
CA LEU A 522 26.66 -9.50 -4.43
C LEU A 522 26.22 -10.11 -5.76
N ASP A 523 26.91 -11.14 -6.25
CA ASP A 523 26.55 -11.88 -7.45
C ASP A 523 25.16 -12.52 -7.30
N PHE A 524 24.88 -13.09 -6.13
CA PHE A 524 23.57 -13.66 -5.80
C PHE A 524 22.45 -12.60 -5.73
N ILE A 525 22.72 -11.44 -5.14
CA ILE A 525 21.74 -10.34 -5.06
C ILE A 525 21.43 -9.81 -6.48
N ILE A 526 22.45 -9.56 -7.30
CA ILE A 526 22.30 -8.89 -8.59
C ILE A 526 21.90 -9.89 -9.70
N GLY A 527 22.23 -11.18 -9.53
CA GLY A 527 21.99 -12.23 -10.51
C GLY A 527 23.01 -12.28 -11.65
N LYS A 528 24.13 -11.54 -11.52
CA LYS A 528 25.26 -11.52 -12.46
C LYS A 528 26.54 -11.14 -11.72
N ARG A 529 27.69 -11.36 -12.35
CA ARG A 529 29.00 -11.00 -11.79
C ARG A 529 29.10 -9.51 -11.44
N PHE A 530 29.50 -9.21 -10.21
CA PHE A 530 29.78 -7.88 -9.71
C PHE A 530 31.17 -7.45 -10.21
N ASN A 531 31.21 -6.39 -11.02
CA ASN A 531 32.42 -5.96 -11.73
C ASN A 531 33.08 -4.71 -11.13
N ALA A 532 32.72 -4.31 -9.91
CA ALA A 532 33.28 -3.14 -9.23
C ALA A 532 34.11 -3.53 -8.01
N LYS A 533 34.95 -2.60 -7.54
CA LYS A 533 35.69 -2.78 -6.29
C LYS A 533 34.71 -2.92 -5.12
N ILE A 534 34.87 -3.99 -4.35
CA ILE A 534 34.00 -4.27 -3.19
C ILE A 534 34.41 -3.37 -2.02
N LEU A 535 33.46 -2.61 -1.49
CA LEU A 535 33.64 -1.75 -0.32
C LEU A 535 33.19 -2.49 0.96
N HIS A 536 34.11 -2.72 1.91
CA HIS A 536 33.78 -3.33 3.20
C HIS A 536 34.64 -2.76 4.35
N GLU A 537 34.17 -2.94 5.60
CA GLU A 537 34.89 -2.57 6.83
C GLU A 537 35.34 -3.80 7.63
N ILE A 538 35.33 -4.98 7.00
CA ILE A 538 35.72 -6.24 7.62
C ILE A 538 37.20 -6.20 8.00
N ARG A 539 37.50 -6.43 9.29
CA ARG A 539 38.85 -6.51 9.85
C ARG A 539 39.18 -7.96 10.23
N ASN A 540 40.42 -8.39 9.99
CA ASN A 540 40.88 -9.74 10.31
C ASN A 540 40.97 -10.04 11.82
N SER A 541 40.86 -9.02 12.69
CA SER A 541 40.92 -9.16 14.15
C SER A 541 39.63 -9.68 14.81
N GLY A 542 38.61 -10.06 14.03
CA GLY A 542 37.29 -10.48 14.53
C GLY A 542 37.19 -11.91 15.08
N LEU A 543 38.18 -12.77 14.76
CA LEU A 543 38.27 -14.15 15.24
C LEU A 543 38.88 -14.16 16.64
N MET A 544 38.07 -13.82 17.65
CA MET A 544 38.46 -14.04 19.05
C MET A 544 38.48 -15.54 19.35
N ARG A 545 39.52 -15.99 20.04
CA ARG A 545 39.53 -17.29 20.72
C ARG A 545 38.42 -17.32 21.77
N TRP A 546 37.52 -18.28 21.67
CA TRP A 546 36.33 -18.38 22.52
C TRP A 546 36.67 -18.95 23.91
N ASP A 547 37.75 -19.71 24.00
CA ASP A 547 38.25 -20.43 25.18
C ASP A 547 39.05 -19.55 26.16
N GLU A 548 39.72 -18.50 25.69
CA GLU A 548 40.58 -17.62 26.51
C GLU A 548 39.90 -16.95 27.72
N SER A 549 38.57 -16.80 27.69
CA SER A 549 37.80 -16.12 28.74
C SER A 549 36.90 -17.04 29.56
N LEU A 550 37.11 -18.36 29.46
CA LEU A 550 36.26 -19.38 30.09
C LEU A 550 37.07 -20.26 31.05
N SER A 551 36.40 -20.75 32.10
CA SER A 551 36.92 -21.80 32.97
C SER A 551 36.94 -23.16 32.25
N LYS A 552 37.73 -24.11 32.75
CA LYS A 552 37.80 -25.48 32.20
C LYS A 552 36.41 -26.15 32.11
N ASN A 553 35.59 -26.01 33.15
CA ASN A 553 34.23 -26.56 33.19
C ASN A 553 33.31 -25.92 32.14
N GLU A 554 33.41 -24.60 31.92
CA GLU A 554 32.63 -23.90 30.89
C GLU A 554 33.06 -24.29 29.47
N ILE A 555 34.35 -24.55 29.26
CA ILE A 555 34.89 -25.05 27.97
C ILE A 555 34.34 -26.45 27.68
N GLU A 556 34.37 -27.35 28.66
CA GLU A 556 33.86 -28.71 28.53
C GLU A 556 32.35 -28.71 28.28
N PHE A 557 31.60 -27.88 29.03
CA PHE A 557 30.17 -27.66 28.81
C PHE A 557 29.87 -27.20 27.38
N LEU A 558 30.58 -26.18 26.87
CA LEU A 558 30.35 -25.67 25.52
C LEU A 558 30.68 -26.71 24.45
N LYS A 559 31.75 -27.48 24.61
CA LYS A 559 32.10 -28.56 23.68
C LYS A 559 30.99 -29.60 23.65
N LYS A 560 30.57 -30.11 24.81
CA LYS A 560 29.47 -31.07 24.92
C LYS A 560 28.18 -30.54 24.30
N GLU A 561 27.78 -29.33 24.63
CA GLU A 561 26.50 -28.81 24.14
C GLU A 561 26.51 -28.45 22.66
N ILE A 562 27.61 -27.98 22.10
CA ILE A 562 27.64 -27.43 20.73
C ILE A 562 28.21 -28.42 19.71
N ASP A 563 29.16 -29.26 20.10
CA ASP A 563 29.82 -30.20 19.17
C ASP A 563 29.08 -31.54 19.04
N ASP A 564 28.24 -31.92 20.01
CA ASP A 564 27.41 -33.16 19.97
C ASP A 564 26.08 -32.99 19.19
N ASN A 565 25.90 -31.88 18.46
CA ASN A 565 24.70 -31.47 17.71
C ASN A 565 25.03 -31.12 16.26
#